data_AF-A0AAF6AV96-F1
#
_entry.id   AF-A0AAF6AV96-F1
#
_cell.length_a   1.000
_cell.length_b   1.000
_cell.length_c   1.000
_cell.angle_alpha   90.00
_cell.angle_beta   90.00
_cell.angle_gamma   90.00
#
_symmetry.space_group_name_H-M   'P 1'
#
loop_
_entity.id
_entity.type
_entity.pdbx_description
1 polymer ?
#
loop_
_entity_poly.entity_id
_entity_poly.type
_entity_poly.pdbx_seq_one_letter_code
_entity_poly.pdbx_strand_id
1 'polypeptide(L)'
;MEDPTAAKSQHEASDRASHSRDEAKGGRSRSKDESVAAGTAALLVVFVCGLLLMQWRVWPSSRQQEFGHGSIPSPDRAQPTSESETESILARLSENGTRACHDEHTNHTLFSGLEFPLDETPLRLSTNTLHRLLLTSYNAEGRRRCAGGDFYETELQSQSWKSRPPVQDFGNGSYGVTLMVDSAFQGLFSFSATLLFDCFHGLELMEREWDVRIQSPRVKILFYDEARGEKSPSDRISRGMGSCRSEPGSFSRKEWRGRWTRGWINDSCSADGQGRFASCVPRDHDACTEPRCSGRVSRLESNSWVYSAHCGFRIFETQEAWDCVSGKWLLFWGDSNFQDTIRNLMLFVLGVPVPYWSTLPDFQLPRQFEEWFVNPGRPDQALHISMIFNGHYNVYDGDLGLDSLQNPDYREWIIRHFTGEGATPDTVIMNSGLHDGNHFRTVGDFVGAVDRAISFWQMVLDIPQTKRSNLIYRTTVAPAGESRGMQSNPHKMEIFNKVLVERLQAAMPSTQIVDAFDMTFPFHFDNNYSDGGHYGRAPNVNKWPWFGQPHHYFVDLMLAHVLLNAICPV
;
A
#
# COMPACT_ATOMS: atom_id res chain seq x y z
N MET A 1 -43.72 18.84 37.14
CA MET A 1 -44.24 18.51 38.48
C MET A 1 -44.65 17.06 38.48
N GLU A 2 -44.78 16.49 39.67
CA GLU A 2 -44.88 15.07 40.00
C GLU A 2 -45.84 14.20 39.17
N ASP A 3 -45.37 12.97 38.86
CA ASP A 3 -46.17 11.75 38.65
C ASP A 3 -46.70 11.26 40.02
N PRO A 4 -47.87 10.59 40.15
CA PRO A 4 -47.79 9.13 40.34
C PRO A 4 -49.02 8.24 39.96
N THR A 5 -48.72 6.98 39.64
CA THR A 5 -49.42 5.71 40.04
C THR A 5 -50.76 5.24 39.43
N ALA A 6 -50.64 4.28 38.48
CA ALA A 6 -50.94 2.84 38.62
C ALA A 6 -52.34 2.26 38.98
N ALA A 7 -52.90 1.44 38.07
CA ALA A 7 -53.78 0.27 38.33
C ALA A 7 -53.93 -0.66 37.08
N LYS A 8 -54.49 -1.90 37.08
CA LYS A 8 -54.31 -3.13 37.92
C LYS A 8 -55.20 -4.31 37.41
N SER A 9 -54.68 -5.33 36.70
CA SER A 9 -55.31 -6.65 36.34
C SER A 9 -54.43 -7.39 35.29
N GLN A 10 -54.16 -8.72 35.20
CA GLN A 10 -54.66 -9.99 35.79
C GLN A 10 -56.11 -10.37 35.44
N HIS A 11 -56.48 -11.55 34.95
CA HIS A 11 -55.83 -12.88 34.76
C HIS A 11 -56.18 -13.42 33.32
N GLU A 12 -55.92 -14.64 32.80
CA GLU A 12 -55.18 -15.91 33.07
C GLU A 12 -55.13 -16.72 31.72
N ALA A 13 -54.67 -17.97 31.50
CA ALA A 13 -54.07 -19.09 32.25
C ALA A 13 -53.33 -20.06 31.27
N SER A 14 -52.52 -20.99 31.82
CA SER A 14 -52.14 -22.33 31.28
C SER A 14 -51.31 -22.46 29.97
N ASP A 15 -50.42 -23.45 29.81
CA ASP A 15 -50.00 -24.52 30.75
C ASP A 15 -48.55 -25.04 30.56
N ARG A 16 -47.98 -25.47 31.69
CA ARG A 16 -47.08 -26.61 32.02
C ARG A 16 -46.28 -27.38 30.94
N ALA A 17 -45.11 -27.99 31.26
CA ALA A 17 -44.34 -28.07 32.52
C ALA A 17 -42.92 -28.68 32.37
N SER A 18 -42.09 -28.48 33.42
CA SER A 18 -41.06 -29.42 33.99
C SER A 18 -39.86 -29.86 33.13
N HIS A 19 -38.64 -30.10 33.68
CA HIS A 19 -38.09 -30.06 35.06
C HIS A 19 -36.84 -29.12 35.10
N SER A 20 -36.25 -28.62 36.21
CA SER A 20 -35.93 -29.17 37.56
C SER A 20 -34.82 -30.27 37.52
N ARG A 21 -33.75 -30.26 38.33
CA ARG A 21 -33.42 -29.46 39.53
C ARG A 21 -31.92 -29.51 39.89
N ASP A 22 -31.46 -28.41 40.51
CA ASP A 22 -30.57 -28.25 41.69
C ASP A 22 -29.17 -28.91 41.83
N GLU A 23 -28.32 -28.20 42.60
CA GLU A 23 -26.93 -28.52 43.00
C GLU A 23 -26.84 -29.48 44.23
N ALA A 24 -25.65 -30.03 44.51
CA ALA A 24 -25.15 -30.23 45.88
C ALA A 24 -23.62 -30.46 45.95
N LYS A 25 -23.02 -30.27 47.14
CA LYS A 25 -21.57 -30.38 47.42
C LYS A 25 -21.25 -31.50 48.44
N GLY A 26 -20.03 -32.07 48.39
CA GLY A 26 -19.20 -32.20 49.60
C GLY A 26 -18.54 -33.55 49.98
N GLY A 27 -17.20 -33.51 50.18
CA GLY A 27 -16.45 -34.38 51.11
C GLY A 27 -15.89 -35.72 50.58
N ARG A 28 -14.92 -36.38 51.25
CA ARG A 28 -14.08 -35.99 52.41
C ARG A 28 -12.88 -36.96 52.66
N SER A 29 -11.68 -36.43 52.95
CA SER A 29 -10.51 -37.09 53.63
C SER A 29 -9.77 -38.23 52.87
N ARG A 30 -8.56 -38.72 53.25
CA ARG A 30 -7.73 -38.55 54.48
C ARG A 30 -6.24 -38.95 54.21
N SER A 31 -5.27 -38.32 54.93
CA SER A 31 -3.92 -38.83 55.40
C SER A 31 -3.06 -39.79 54.52
N LYS A 32 -1.71 -39.74 54.43
CA LYS A 32 -0.57 -39.03 55.10
C LYS A 32 0.67 -39.19 54.12
N ASP A 33 1.96 -38.88 54.32
CA ASP A 33 2.75 -38.55 55.52
C ASP A 33 4.09 -37.77 55.26
N GLU A 34 4.87 -37.58 56.36
CA GLU A 34 6.32 -37.36 56.60
C GLU A 34 7.39 -37.65 55.49
N SER A 35 8.64 -37.13 55.55
CA SER A 35 9.18 -35.90 56.20
C SER A 35 10.65 -35.58 55.78
N VAL A 36 11.01 -34.29 55.86
CA VAL A 36 12.32 -33.66 56.20
C VAL A 36 13.66 -34.41 55.97
N ALA A 37 14.56 -33.80 55.17
CA ALA A 37 15.98 -33.58 55.50
C ALA A 37 16.62 -32.51 54.58
N ALA A 38 17.69 -31.84 55.04
CA ALA A 38 18.42 -30.81 54.27
C ALA A 38 19.80 -31.32 53.80
N GLY A 39 20.34 -30.73 52.73
CA GLY A 39 21.69 -31.03 52.23
C GLY A 39 22.26 -29.92 51.36
N THR A 40 23.22 -29.18 51.89
CA THR A 40 24.00 -28.18 51.13
C THR A 40 25.04 -28.86 50.24
N ALA A 41 25.01 -28.56 48.94
CA ALA A 41 26.09 -28.88 48.02
C ALA A 41 26.33 -27.68 47.09
N ALA A 42 27.52 -27.08 47.16
CA ALA A 42 27.93 -26.05 46.21
C ALA A 42 28.38 -26.72 44.90
N LEU A 43 28.01 -26.13 43.77
CA LEU A 43 28.47 -26.53 42.45
C LEU A 43 28.99 -25.29 41.71
N LEU A 44 30.23 -25.36 41.24
CA LEU A 44 30.91 -24.24 40.59
C LEU A 44 30.27 -23.95 39.23
N VAL A 45 29.86 -22.70 39.01
CA VAL A 45 29.67 -22.18 37.64
C VAL A 45 31.06 -21.92 37.06
N VAL A 46 31.59 -22.90 36.34
CA VAL A 46 32.84 -22.74 35.59
C VAL A 46 32.55 -21.91 34.33
N PHE A 47 33.04 -20.68 34.30
CA PHE A 47 33.05 -19.86 33.09
C PHE A 47 33.96 -20.52 32.04
N VAL A 48 33.38 -20.91 30.90
CA VAL A 48 34.14 -21.31 29.70
C VAL A 48 33.71 -20.41 28.54
N CYS A 49 34.58 -19.47 28.15
CA CYS A 49 34.33 -18.58 27.04
C CYS A 49 34.47 -19.32 25.70
N GLY A 50 33.35 -19.77 25.14
CA GLY A 50 33.27 -20.34 23.79
C GLY A 50 33.26 -19.26 22.71
N LEU A 51 34.43 -18.75 22.33
CA LEU A 51 34.61 -17.86 21.17
C LEU A 51 34.37 -18.62 19.85
N LEU A 52 33.12 -18.67 19.40
CA LEU A 52 32.79 -19.13 18.04
C LEU A 52 33.11 -18.03 17.01
N LEU A 53 34.32 -18.11 16.48
CA LEU A 53 34.78 -17.29 15.35
C LEU A 53 33.90 -17.54 14.12
N MET A 54 33.11 -16.54 13.72
CA MET A 54 32.58 -16.50 12.35
C MET A 54 33.76 -16.48 11.39
N GLN A 55 33.96 -17.56 10.62
CA GLN A 55 35.03 -17.63 9.64
C GLN A 55 34.73 -16.70 8.46
N TRP A 56 35.35 -15.52 8.47
CA TRP A 56 35.44 -14.67 7.30
C TRP A 56 36.14 -15.46 6.18
N ARG A 57 35.38 -15.89 5.16
CA ARG A 57 35.95 -16.46 3.95
C ARG A 57 36.61 -15.35 3.14
N VAL A 58 37.91 -15.19 3.36
CA VAL A 58 38.81 -14.34 2.56
C VAL A 58 38.56 -14.57 1.07
N TRP A 59 38.38 -13.48 0.31
CA TRP A 59 38.26 -13.53 -1.14
C TRP A 59 39.47 -14.25 -1.78
N PRO A 60 39.27 -15.27 -2.62
CA PRO A 60 40.33 -15.83 -3.44
C PRO A 60 40.74 -14.81 -4.53
N SER A 61 41.77 -14.02 -4.26
CA SER A 61 42.45 -13.25 -5.30
C SER A 61 42.98 -14.17 -6.40
N SER A 62 42.97 -13.68 -7.64
CA SER A 62 43.47 -14.37 -8.86
C SER A 62 42.64 -15.55 -9.38
N ARG A 63 41.57 -15.23 -10.11
CA ARG A 63 41.43 -15.63 -11.53
C ARG A 63 40.69 -14.54 -12.30
N GLN A 64 41.35 -13.94 -13.28
CA GLN A 64 40.65 -13.29 -14.38
C GLN A 64 40.02 -14.42 -15.21
N GLN A 65 38.73 -14.69 -14.98
CA GLN A 65 37.92 -15.17 -16.10
C GLN A 65 37.66 -13.98 -17.00
N GLU A 66 37.83 -14.18 -18.31
CA GLU A 66 37.49 -13.16 -19.29
C GLU A 66 35.99 -12.92 -19.22
N PHE A 67 35.59 -11.74 -18.72
CA PHE A 67 34.23 -11.26 -18.81
C PHE A 67 33.93 -11.05 -20.29
N GLY A 68 33.39 -12.08 -20.95
CA GLY A 68 32.88 -11.95 -22.30
C GLY A 68 31.89 -10.79 -22.33
N HIS A 69 32.13 -9.80 -23.19
CA HIS A 69 31.22 -8.67 -23.40
C HIS A 69 29.91 -9.16 -24.04
N GLY A 70 29.07 -9.80 -23.24
CA GLY A 70 27.68 -10.07 -23.56
C GLY A 70 26.99 -8.74 -23.76
N SER A 71 26.75 -8.39 -25.03
CA SER A 71 26.10 -7.14 -25.40
C SER A 71 24.77 -7.01 -24.66
N ILE A 72 24.64 -5.96 -23.85
CA ILE A 72 23.37 -5.58 -23.23
C ILE A 72 22.32 -5.50 -24.35
N PRO A 73 21.19 -6.23 -24.27
CA PRO A 73 20.13 -6.14 -25.27
C PRO A 73 19.63 -4.69 -25.35
N SER A 74 19.94 -4.00 -26.44
CA SER A 74 19.53 -2.61 -26.60
C SER A 74 18.01 -2.53 -26.79
N PRO A 75 17.28 -1.78 -25.95
CA PRO A 75 15.83 -1.68 -26.04
C PRO A 75 15.35 -0.85 -27.25
N ASP A 76 16.25 -0.11 -27.91
CA ASP A 76 15.94 0.86 -28.98
C ASP A 76 15.45 0.22 -30.30
N ARG A 77 15.06 -1.06 -30.28
CA ARG A 77 14.30 -1.70 -31.36
C ARG A 77 13.13 -2.58 -30.93
N ALA A 78 12.75 -2.54 -29.65
CA ALA A 78 11.38 -2.88 -29.28
C ALA A 78 10.46 -1.76 -29.82
N GLN A 79 9.89 -1.97 -31.01
CA GLN A 79 8.64 -1.27 -31.34
C GLN A 79 7.61 -1.64 -30.26
N PRO A 80 6.74 -0.71 -29.83
CA PRO A 80 5.64 -1.07 -28.96
C PRO A 80 4.67 -1.97 -29.74
N THR A 81 4.84 -3.28 -29.61
CA THR A 81 3.80 -4.23 -29.99
C THR A 81 2.60 -3.98 -29.09
N SER A 82 1.39 -4.05 -29.65
CA SER A 82 0.14 -3.84 -28.92
C SER A 82 -0.27 -5.09 -28.13
N GLU A 83 0.70 -5.72 -27.47
CA GLU A 83 0.50 -6.87 -26.61
C GLU A 83 -0.08 -6.41 -25.27
N SER A 84 -1.13 -7.10 -24.80
CA SER A 84 -1.73 -6.83 -23.49
C SER A 84 -0.79 -7.30 -22.39
N GLU A 85 -0.66 -6.47 -21.35
CA GLU A 85 0.15 -6.79 -20.18
C GLU A 85 -0.42 -8.01 -19.43
N THR A 86 -1.75 -8.09 -19.32
CA THR A 86 -2.48 -9.26 -18.80
C THR A 86 -2.12 -10.54 -19.57
N GLU A 87 -2.18 -10.51 -20.90
CA GLU A 87 -1.87 -11.69 -21.72
C GLU A 87 -0.38 -12.07 -21.64
N SER A 88 0.52 -11.08 -21.53
CA SER A 88 1.95 -11.32 -21.28
C SER A 88 2.19 -11.99 -19.91
N ILE A 89 1.50 -11.53 -18.85
CA ILE A 89 1.54 -12.14 -17.51
C ILE A 89 1.01 -13.57 -17.56
N LEU A 90 -0.17 -13.80 -18.16
CA LEU A 90 -0.77 -15.13 -18.26
C LEU A 90 0.11 -16.11 -19.07
N ALA A 91 0.69 -15.65 -20.19
CA ALA A 91 1.62 -16.45 -20.99
C ALA A 91 2.84 -16.89 -20.15
N ARG A 92 3.48 -15.95 -19.46
CA ARG A 92 4.66 -16.23 -18.61
C ARG A 92 4.35 -17.14 -17.42
N LEU A 93 3.13 -17.08 -16.88
CA LEU A 93 2.67 -18.02 -15.85
C LEU A 93 2.40 -19.40 -16.43
N SER A 94 1.89 -19.51 -17.66
CA SER A 94 1.69 -20.79 -18.35
C SER A 94 2.99 -21.51 -18.71
N GLU A 95 4.12 -20.79 -18.78
CA GLU A 95 5.46 -21.39 -18.93
C GLU A 95 6.02 -21.92 -17.60
N ASN A 96 5.49 -21.52 -16.45
CA ASN A 96 6.02 -21.91 -15.15
C ASN A 96 5.84 -23.43 -14.90
N GLY A 97 6.87 -24.09 -14.38
CA GLY A 97 6.93 -25.55 -14.24
C GLY A 97 6.96 -26.35 -15.55
N THR A 98 7.01 -25.72 -16.74
CA THR A 98 7.00 -26.46 -18.02
C THR A 98 8.37 -27.01 -18.44
N ARG A 99 9.45 -26.53 -17.81
CA ARG A 99 10.84 -26.94 -18.05
C ARG A 99 11.59 -26.88 -16.73
N ALA A 100 12.50 -27.82 -16.48
CA ALA A 100 13.28 -27.93 -15.24
C ALA A 100 13.93 -26.63 -14.73
N CYS A 101 14.23 -25.69 -15.63
CA CYS A 101 14.77 -24.37 -15.27
C CYS A 101 13.79 -23.50 -14.45
N HIS A 102 12.48 -23.64 -14.65
CA HIS A 102 11.50 -22.87 -13.87
C HIS A 102 11.52 -23.28 -12.39
N ASP A 103 11.70 -24.58 -12.14
CA ASP A 103 11.70 -25.21 -10.81
C ASP A 103 13.00 -24.98 -10.00
N GLU A 104 14.04 -24.40 -10.60
CA GLU A 104 15.30 -24.09 -9.91
C GLU A 104 15.17 -22.82 -9.06
N HIS A 105 14.94 -22.92 -7.75
CA HIS A 105 14.81 -21.76 -6.85
C HIS A 105 15.98 -20.76 -6.90
N THR A 106 15.68 -19.46 -6.70
CA THR A 106 16.69 -18.38 -6.62
C THR A 106 17.29 -18.31 -5.23
N ASN A 107 18.57 -18.66 -5.14
CA ASN A 107 19.35 -18.72 -3.89
C ASN A 107 20.13 -17.43 -3.60
N HIS A 108 20.55 -16.69 -4.63
CA HIS A 108 21.13 -15.34 -4.46
C HIS A 108 21.02 -14.50 -5.73
N THR A 109 21.27 -13.20 -5.57
CA THR A 109 21.18 -12.19 -6.63
C THR A 109 22.47 -11.39 -6.69
N LEU A 110 22.98 -11.13 -7.90
CA LEU A 110 24.12 -10.23 -8.14
C LEU A 110 23.67 -8.98 -8.89
N PHE A 111 24.31 -7.84 -8.60
CA PHE A 111 24.16 -6.62 -9.38
C PHE A 111 25.20 -6.56 -10.50
N SER A 112 24.79 -6.01 -11.64
CA SER A 112 25.66 -5.69 -12.77
C SER A 112 25.11 -4.49 -13.56
N GLY A 113 25.78 -4.10 -14.64
CA GLY A 113 25.38 -2.97 -15.50
C GLY A 113 25.89 -1.59 -15.06
N LEU A 114 26.39 -1.46 -13.82
CA LEU A 114 27.13 -0.30 -13.32
C LEU A 114 28.49 -0.74 -12.75
N GLU A 115 29.49 0.15 -12.79
CA GLU A 115 30.85 -0.11 -12.29
C GLU A 115 30.90 0.03 -10.76
N PHE A 116 30.60 -1.06 -10.06
CA PHE A 116 30.72 -1.12 -8.60
C PHE A 116 32.20 -1.07 -8.17
N PRO A 117 32.60 -0.16 -7.26
CA PRO A 117 33.95 -0.13 -6.70
C PRO A 117 34.32 -1.42 -5.94
N LEU A 118 35.62 -1.73 -5.89
CA LEU A 118 36.16 -2.88 -5.16
C LEU A 118 36.49 -2.56 -3.68
N ASP A 119 36.56 -1.28 -3.34
CA ASP A 119 36.57 -0.77 -1.97
C ASP A 119 35.14 -0.33 -1.56
N GLU A 120 34.91 -0.01 -0.29
CA GLU A 120 33.56 0.39 0.19
C GLU A 120 33.12 1.80 -0.27
N THR A 121 33.72 2.34 -1.33
CA THR A 121 33.39 3.68 -1.83
C THR A 121 31.99 3.70 -2.48
N PRO A 122 31.19 4.78 -2.29
CA PRO A 122 29.88 4.86 -2.92
C PRO A 122 29.97 4.91 -4.45
N LEU A 123 29.12 4.12 -5.11
CA LEU A 123 28.91 4.17 -6.55
C LEU A 123 28.48 5.60 -6.95
N ARG A 124 29.17 6.21 -7.92
CA ARG A 124 28.95 7.62 -8.29
C ARG A 124 28.06 7.76 -9.51
N LEU A 125 26.85 8.31 -9.34
CA LEU A 125 25.87 8.50 -10.42
C LEU A 125 25.48 9.98 -10.56
N SER A 126 25.29 10.44 -11.79
CA SER A 126 24.84 11.81 -12.07
C SER A 126 23.35 12.00 -11.72
N THR A 127 22.99 13.14 -11.15
CA THR A 127 21.57 13.52 -11.00
C THR A 127 20.90 13.81 -12.34
N ASN A 128 19.56 13.82 -12.36
CA ASN A 128 18.71 14.07 -13.53
C ASN A 128 18.94 13.11 -14.72
N THR A 129 19.64 12.01 -14.48
CA THR A 129 20.03 11.01 -15.48
C THR A 129 19.36 9.67 -15.15
N LEU A 130 18.93 8.94 -16.18
CA LEU A 130 18.24 7.66 -16.04
C LEU A 130 19.25 6.51 -16.02
N HIS A 131 19.60 6.03 -14.83
CA HIS A 131 20.56 4.94 -14.63
C HIS A 131 19.85 3.59 -14.64
N ARG A 132 20.51 2.55 -15.16
CA ARG A 132 19.99 1.18 -15.22
C ARG A 132 20.94 0.23 -14.50
N LEU A 133 20.40 -0.57 -13.58
CA LEU A 133 21.06 -1.71 -12.96
C LEU A 133 20.45 -2.99 -13.53
N LEU A 134 21.24 -4.05 -13.59
CA LEU A 134 20.77 -5.40 -13.89
C LEU A 134 20.93 -6.27 -12.65
N LEU A 135 19.81 -6.77 -12.12
CA LEU A 135 19.83 -7.89 -11.18
C LEU A 135 19.96 -9.18 -12.00
N THR A 136 20.74 -10.13 -11.53
CA THR A 136 20.79 -11.49 -12.09
C THR A 136 20.62 -12.50 -10.98
N SER A 137 19.64 -13.39 -11.13
CA SER A 137 19.30 -14.43 -10.17
C SER A 137 20.15 -15.69 -10.39
N TYR A 138 20.57 -16.34 -9.31
CA TYR A 138 21.41 -17.53 -9.33
C TYR A 138 20.83 -18.63 -8.42
N ASN A 139 20.92 -19.86 -8.89
CA ASN A 139 20.43 -21.07 -8.20
C ASN A 139 21.39 -21.53 -7.07
N ALA A 140 21.07 -22.66 -6.43
CA ALA A 140 21.89 -23.26 -5.37
C ALA A 140 23.32 -23.64 -5.84
N GLU A 141 23.48 -24.12 -7.07
CA GLU A 141 24.76 -24.49 -7.68
C GLU A 141 25.57 -23.28 -8.21
N GLY A 142 25.07 -22.05 -8.05
CA GLY A 142 25.72 -20.84 -8.56
C GLY A 142 25.59 -20.66 -10.09
N ARG A 143 24.62 -21.32 -10.72
CA ARG A 143 24.24 -21.11 -12.12
C ARG A 143 23.25 -19.96 -12.21
N ARG A 144 23.37 -19.13 -13.25
CA ARG A 144 22.35 -18.11 -13.56
C ARG A 144 21.02 -18.79 -13.90
N ARG A 145 19.94 -18.35 -13.27
CA ARG A 145 18.56 -18.73 -13.59
C ARG A 145 18.24 -18.40 -15.05
N CYS A 146 17.51 -19.27 -15.73
CA CYS A 146 17.07 -19.09 -17.13
C CYS A 146 15.57 -18.81 -17.27
N ALA A 147 14.84 -18.68 -16.16
CA ALA A 147 13.43 -18.32 -16.08
C ALA A 147 13.25 -17.05 -15.23
N GLY A 148 12.19 -16.28 -15.50
CA GLY A 148 11.77 -15.16 -14.65
C GLY A 148 10.87 -15.59 -13.48
N GLY A 149 10.11 -14.64 -12.92
CA GLY A 149 9.10 -14.88 -11.89
C GLY A 149 9.48 -14.40 -10.48
N ASP A 150 10.75 -14.05 -10.27
CA ASP A 150 11.23 -13.47 -9.01
C ASP A 150 10.71 -12.04 -8.78
N PHE A 151 10.16 -11.78 -7.60
CA PHE A 151 9.68 -10.46 -7.17
C PHE A 151 10.67 -9.79 -6.21
N TYR A 152 11.17 -8.62 -6.62
CA TYR A 152 12.11 -7.82 -5.86
C TYR A 152 11.44 -6.59 -5.25
N GLU A 153 11.51 -6.48 -3.93
CA GLU A 153 11.31 -5.22 -3.23
C GLU A 153 12.55 -4.33 -3.43
N THR A 154 12.40 -3.33 -4.29
CA THR A 154 13.41 -2.30 -4.51
C THR A 154 13.14 -1.07 -3.64
N GLU A 155 14.16 -0.63 -2.92
CA GLU A 155 14.15 0.62 -2.17
C GLU A 155 15.32 1.50 -2.60
N LEU A 156 15.05 2.76 -2.91
CA LEU A 156 16.05 3.83 -2.96
C LEU A 156 15.67 4.89 -1.92
N GLN A 157 16.52 5.08 -0.91
CA GLN A 157 16.26 6.01 0.19
C GLN A 157 17.49 6.83 0.62
N SER A 158 17.21 8.03 1.15
CA SER A 158 18.13 8.91 1.88
C SER A 158 17.35 9.62 3.00
N GLN A 159 17.98 10.52 3.76
CA GLN A 159 17.29 11.25 4.84
C GLN A 159 16.13 12.14 4.33
N SER A 160 16.16 12.51 3.05
CA SER A 160 15.23 13.45 2.38
C SER A 160 14.47 12.85 1.19
N TRP A 161 14.64 11.55 0.89
CA TRP A 161 14.04 10.89 -0.28
C TRP A 161 13.68 9.43 0.03
N LYS A 162 12.53 8.97 -0.46
CA LYS A 162 12.09 7.57 -0.43
C LYS A 162 11.33 7.23 -1.72
N SER A 163 11.72 6.17 -2.41
CA SER A 163 11.07 5.75 -3.68
C SER A 163 11.21 4.25 -3.93
N ARG A 164 10.34 3.72 -4.79
CA ARG A 164 10.37 2.36 -5.33
C ARG A 164 10.92 2.38 -6.77
N PRO A 165 12.20 2.03 -7.01
CA PRO A 165 12.72 1.82 -8.36
C PRO A 165 11.94 0.74 -9.11
N PRO A 166 11.34 0.99 -10.28
CA PRO A 166 10.59 -0.03 -11.01
C PRO A 166 11.51 -1.17 -11.47
N VAL A 167 11.01 -2.40 -11.36
CA VAL A 167 11.69 -3.65 -11.75
C VAL A 167 11.06 -4.18 -13.03
N GLN A 168 11.87 -4.42 -14.05
CA GLN A 168 11.46 -5.07 -15.30
C GLN A 168 12.07 -6.48 -15.37
N ASP A 169 11.26 -7.52 -15.23
CA ASP A 169 11.67 -8.91 -15.44
C ASP A 169 11.82 -9.20 -16.95
N PHE A 170 12.98 -9.72 -17.37
CA PHE A 170 13.26 -10.08 -18.77
C PHE A 170 12.95 -11.56 -19.10
N GLY A 171 12.30 -12.30 -18.20
CA GLY A 171 11.90 -13.70 -18.37
C GLY A 171 13.04 -14.72 -18.31
N ASN A 172 14.28 -14.27 -18.10
CA ASN A 172 15.50 -15.08 -18.26
C ASN A 172 16.45 -15.02 -17.04
N GLY A 173 15.87 -14.96 -15.84
CA GLY A 173 16.59 -14.84 -14.57
C GLY A 173 17.37 -13.54 -14.42
N SER A 174 16.89 -12.46 -15.03
CA SER A 174 17.51 -11.14 -14.92
C SER A 174 16.50 -10.01 -15.05
N TYR A 175 16.76 -8.92 -14.32
CA TYR A 175 15.78 -7.89 -14.00
C TYR A 175 16.40 -6.51 -14.12
N GLY A 176 15.81 -5.64 -14.95
CA GLY A 176 16.24 -4.26 -15.12
C GLY A 176 15.64 -3.36 -14.03
N VAL A 177 16.49 -2.74 -13.21
CA VAL A 177 16.06 -1.74 -12.22
C VAL A 177 16.48 -0.35 -12.70
N THR A 178 15.57 0.62 -12.63
CA THR A 178 15.81 1.99 -13.13
C THR A 178 15.86 3.01 -12.00
N LEU A 179 16.96 3.77 -11.90
CA LEU A 179 17.14 4.83 -10.89
C LEU A 179 17.23 6.21 -11.54
N MET A 180 16.63 7.22 -10.89
CA MET A 180 16.83 8.64 -11.21
C MET A 180 16.55 9.47 -9.95
N VAL A 181 17.48 10.38 -9.61
CA VAL A 181 17.37 11.34 -8.52
C VAL A 181 17.53 12.75 -9.10
N ASP A 182 16.69 13.69 -8.67
CA ASP A 182 16.77 15.09 -9.10
C ASP A 182 17.92 15.83 -8.39
N SER A 183 18.58 16.76 -9.08
CA SER A 183 19.68 17.60 -8.53
C SER A 183 19.38 18.26 -7.18
N ALA A 184 18.13 18.63 -6.91
CA ALA A 184 17.72 19.21 -5.63
C ALA A 184 17.90 18.25 -4.42
N PHE A 185 18.06 16.95 -4.68
CA PHE A 185 18.25 15.90 -3.68
C PHE A 185 19.57 15.13 -3.87
N GLN A 186 20.59 15.77 -4.47
CA GLN A 186 21.94 15.17 -4.55
C GLN A 186 22.50 14.84 -3.15
N GLY A 187 23.34 13.80 -3.06
CA GLY A 187 23.89 13.32 -1.79
C GLY A 187 24.06 11.79 -1.76
N LEU A 188 24.20 11.25 -0.55
CA LEU A 188 24.37 9.81 -0.32
C LEU A 188 23.02 9.11 -0.13
N PHE A 189 22.84 8.02 -0.87
CA PHE A 189 21.66 7.15 -0.86
C PHE A 189 22.05 5.72 -0.53
N SER A 190 21.09 4.97 0.04
CA SER A 190 21.11 3.51 0.10
C SER A 190 20.15 2.97 -0.94
N PHE A 191 20.64 2.06 -1.79
CA PHE A 191 19.81 1.21 -2.64
C PHE A 191 19.86 -0.24 -2.12
N SER A 192 18.71 -0.92 -2.11
CA SER A 192 18.61 -2.35 -1.88
C SER A 192 17.56 -2.99 -2.77
N ALA A 193 17.80 -4.25 -3.14
CA ALA A 193 16.81 -5.15 -3.73
C ALA A 193 16.70 -6.39 -2.85
N THR A 194 15.54 -6.61 -2.25
CA THR A 194 15.23 -7.81 -1.45
C THR A 194 14.33 -8.72 -2.28
N LEU A 195 14.76 -9.95 -2.53
CA LEU A 195 13.91 -10.98 -3.11
C LEU A 195 12.88 -11.41 -2.06
N LEU A 196 11.58 -11.19 -2.33
CA LEU A 196 10.50 -11.59 -1.42
C LEU A 196 9.97 -12.99 -1.75
N PHE A 197 9.74 -13.24 -3.04
CA PHE A 197 9.29 -14.51 -3.61
C PHE A 197 10.06 -14.79 -4.90
N ASP A 198 10.48 -16.03 -5.15
CA ASP A 198 10.98 -16.48 -6.43
C ASP A 198 9.88 -17.19 -7.26
N CYS A 199 10.20 -17.56 -8.51
CA CYS A 199 9.43 -18.53 -9.31
C CYS A 199 7.90 -18.27 -9.43
N PHE A 200 7.45 -17.02 -9.36
CA PHE A 200 6.03 -16.60 -9.27
C PHE A 200 5.24 -17.06 -8.02
N HIS A 201 5.87 -17.68 -7.02
CA HIS A 201 5.19 -18.26 -5.86
C HIS A 201 4.35 -17.26 -5.03
N GLY A 202 4.73 -15.97 -5.05
CA GLY A 202 3.93 -14.89 -4.45
C GLY A 202 2.53 -14.69 -5.06
N LEU A 203 2.19 -15.39 -6.15
CA LEU A 203 0.87 -15.35 -6.79
C LEU A 203 -0.04 -16.53 -6.41
N GLU A 204 0.45 -17.48 -5.61
CA GLU A 204 -0.28 -18.66 -5.12
C GLU A 204 -1.22 -18.31 -3.93
N LEU A 205 -1.65 -19.33 -3.17
CA LEU A 205 -2.48 -19.19 -1.95
C LEU A 205 -1.82 -19.80 -0.67
N MET A 206 -0.51 -20.02 -0.68
CA MET A 206 0.28 -20.69 0.37
C MET A 206 1.61 -19.96 0.66
N GLU A 207 1.56 -18.69 1.02
CA GLU A 207 2.70 -17.76 0.81
C GLU A 207 3.80 -17.86 1.86
N ARG A 208 3.48 -18.29 3.09
CA ARG A 208 4.47 -18.33 4.19
C ARG A 208 5.55 -19.39 4.02
N GLU A 209 5.34 -20.36 3.14
CA GLU A 209 6.36 -21.35 2.77
C GLU A 209 7.31 -20.80 1.68
N TRP A 210 6.93 -19.69 1.02
CA TRP A 210 7.64 -19.07 -0.10
C TRP A 210 8.21 -17.66 0.18
N ASP A 211 7.99 -17.10 1.37
CA ASP A 211 8.49 -15.78 1.80
C ASP A 211 10.00 -15.87 2.17
N VAL A 212 10.87 -15.76 1.18
CA VAL A 212 12.32 -16.06 1.31
C VAL A 212 13.18 -14.91 1.85
N ARG A 213 12.71 -13.66 1.70
CA ARG A 213 13.35 -12.40 2.16
C ARG A 213 14.88 -12.30 1.90
N ILE A 214 15.37 -12.81 0.77
CA ILE A 214 16.81 -12.83 0.44
C ILE A 214 17.27 -11.42 0.04
N GLN A 215 17.89 -10.71 0.99
CA GLN A 215 18.40 -9.36 0.79
C GLN A 215 19.71 -9.34 0.01
N SER A 216 19.72 -8.69 -1.16
CA SER A 216 20.96 -8.34 -1.86
C SER A 216 21.75 -7.29 -1.05
N PRO A 217 23.10 -7.25 -1.13
CA PRO A 217 23.91 -6.27 -0.40
C PRO A 217 23.44 -4.82 -0.61
N ARG A 218 23.44 -4.00 0.45
CA ARG A 218 23.08 -2.58 0.32
C ARG A 218 24.15 -1.79 -0.43
N VAL A 219 23.77 -1.19 -1.55
CA VAL A 219 24.64 -0.35 -2.37
C VAL A 219 24.56 1.09 -1.84
N LYS A 220 25.72 1.64 -1.44
CA LYS A 220 25.87 3.09 -1.20
C LYS A 220 26.01 3.78 -2.56
N ILE A 221 25.15 4.75 -2.86
CA ILE A 221 25.19 5.52 -4.11
C ILE A 221 25.35 7.01 -3.78
N LEU A 222 26.40 7.64 -4.30
CA LEU A 222 26.58 9.10 -4.27
C LEU A 222 25.99 9.67 -5.56
N PHE A 223 24.81 10.28 -5.46
CA PHE A 223 24.22 11.10 -6.51
C PHE A 223 24.84 12.50 -6.46
N TYR A 224 25.35 12.99 -7.59
CA TYR A 224 26.00 14.30 -7.69
C TYR A 224 25.61 15.02 -8.99
N ASP A 225 25.57 16.35 -8.97
CA ASP A 225 25.34 17.13 -10.19
C ASP A 225 26.64 17.29 -10.99
N GLU A 226 26.58 17.00 -12.30
CA GLU A 226 27.73 17.21 -13.20
C GLU A 226 27.74 18.66 -13.68
N ALA A 227 28.52 19.50 -12.99
CA ALA A 227 28.72 20.91 -13.33
C ALA A 227 29.46 21.08 -14.68
N ARG A 228 28.71 21.00 -15.79
CA ARG A 228 29.16 21.33 -17.14
C ARG A 228 28.47 22.61 -17.64
N GLY A 229 29.22 23.46 -18.33
CA GLY A 229 28.88 24.86 -18.61
C GLY A 229 27.79 25.13 -19.67
N GLU A 230 26.85 24.22 -19.88
CA GLU A 230 25.66 24.42 -20.72
C GLU A 230 24.41 24.09 -19.90
N LYS A 231 23.24 24.63 -20.27
CA LYS A 231 22.00 24.46 -19.48
C LYS A 231 21.62 22.98 -19.37
N SER A 232 21.88 22.40 -18.20
CA SER A 232 21.67 20.98 -17.89
C SER A 232 20.23 20.54 -18.18
N PRO A 233 19.97 19.27 -18.55
CA PRO A 233 18.62 18.74 -18.73
C PRO A 233 17.67 18.91 -17.53
N SER A 234 18.18 19.22 -16.33
CA SER A 234 17.37 19.70 -15.18
C SER A 234 16.47 20.88 -15.55
N ASP A 235 16.95 21.81 -16.39
CA ASP A 235 16.20 22.95 -16.92
C ASP A 235 15.01 22.54 -17.84
N ARG A 236 14.86 21.25 -18.15
CA ARG A 236 13.70 20.68 -18.85
C ARG A 236 12.91 19.68 -18.02
N ILE A 237 13.57 18.84 -17.21
CA ILE A 237 12.88 17.86 -16.37
C ILE A 237 12.21 18.54 -15.18
N SER A 238 12.97 19.33 -14.41
CA SER A 238 12.47 20.03 -13.21
C SER A 238 11.64 21.26 -13.54
N ARG A 239 11.69 21.78 -14.79
CA ARG A 239 10.75 22.80 -15.32
C ARG A 239 9.54 22.20 -16.07
N GLY A 240 9.57 20.91 -16.38
CA GLY A 240 8.53 20.22 -17.16
C GLY A 240 7.49 19.49 -16.32
N MET A 241 7.70 19.38 -15.01
CA MET A 241 6.74 18.76 -14.10
C MET A 241 5.66 19.76 -13.71
N GLY A 242 4.44 19.59 -14.24
CA GLY A 242 3.28 20.41 -13.88
C GLY A 242 2.59 19.93 -12.60
N SER A 243 1.54 20.64 -12.19
CA SER A 243 0.58 20.15 -11.19
C SER A 243 -0.27 19.03 -11.78
N CYS A 244 -0.54 17.99 -11.01
CA CYS A 244 -1.66 17.09 -11.27
C CYS A 244 -2.95 17.89 -11.08
N ARG A 245 -3.93 17.68 -11.96
CA ARG A 245 -5.26 18.30 -11.97
C ARG A 245 -6.26 17.27 -12.48
N SER A 246 -7.56 17.45 -12.24
CA SER A 246 -8.62 16.59 -12.82
C SER A 246 -8.76 16.71 -14.36
N GLU A 247 -7.81 17.34 -15.04
CA GLU A 247 -7.78 17.49 -16.50
C GLU A 247 -7.30 16.20 -17.21
N PRO A 248 -7.79 15.91 -18.43
CA PRO A 248 -7.43 14.71 -19.18
C PRO A 248 -5.91 14.58 -19.40
N GLY A 249 -5.30 13.59 -18.74
CA GLY A 249 -3.87 13.28 -18.87
C GLY A 249 -3.14 13.09 -17.54
N SER A 250 -3.51 13.85 -16.50
CA SER A 250 -2.84 13.77 -15.18
C SER A 250 -3.05 12.40 -14.54
N PHE A 251 -4.29 11.92 -14.53
CA PHE A 251 -4.70 10.64 -13.94
C PHE A 251 -4.93 9.55 -14.99
N SER A 252 -4.46 9.70 -16.24
CA SER A 252 -4.66 8.66 -17.27
C SER A 252 -3.61 7.54 -17.25
N ARG A 253 -2.54 7.67 -16.45
CA ARG A 253 -1.43 6.71 -16.43
C ARG A 253 -1.75 5.47 -15.61
N LYS A 254 -1.59 4.28 -16.23
CA LYS A 254 -1.77 2.97 -15.58
C LYS A 254 -0.88 2.77 -14.35
N GLU A 255 0.39 3.13 -14.46
CA GLU A 255 1.41 3.02 -13.41
C GLU A 255 1.96 4.40 -13.07
N TRP A 256 2.27 4.65 -11.79
CA TRP A 256 3.06 5.81 -11.37
C TRP A 256 4.52 5.43 -11.12
N ARG A 257 5.39 6.44 -11.01
CA ARG A 257 6.82 6.29 -10.69
C ARG A 257 7.20 7.40 -9.73
N GLY A 258 6.71 7.27 -8.51
CA GLY A 258 6.73 8.31 -7.51
C GLY A 258 8.01 8.40 -6.72
N ARG A 259 8.08 9.46 -5.93
CA ARG A 259 8.95 9.53 -4.76
C ARG A 259 8.29 10.37 -3.69
N TRP A 260 8.55 9.98 -2.45
CA TRP A 260 8.43 10.85 -1.30
C TRP A 260 9.70 11.67 -1.16
N THR A 261 9.54 12.96 -0.93
CA THR A 261 10.62 13.93 -0.70
C THR A 261 10.34 14.69 0.59
N ARG A 262 11.37 14.91 1.41
CA ARG A 262 11.26 15.65 2.68
C ARG A 262 12.16 16.89 2.64
N GLY A 263 11.54 18.07 2.63
CA GLY A 263 12.23 19.36 2.49
C GLY A 263 12.77 19.93 3.81
N TRP A 264 12.26 19.48 4.95
CA TRP A 264 12.70 19.88 6.29
C TRP A 264 12.49 18.73 7.28
N ILE A 265 13.19 18.76 8.42
CA ILE A 265 13.31 17.62 9.32
C ILE A 265 13.24 18.06 10.79
N ASN A 266 12.30 17.48 11.54
CA ASN A 266 12.28 17.50 13.00
C ASN A 266 12.02 16.09 13.53
N ASP A 267 13.11 15.32 13.63
CA ASP A 267 13.10 13.97 14.22
C ASP A 267 12.97 14.00 15.77
N SER A 268 12.73 15.17 16.38
CA SER A 268 12.40 15.34 17.80
C SER A 268 10.91 15.67 18.06
N CYS A 269 10.07 15.72 17.03
CA CYS A 269 8.65 15.99 17.22
C CYS A 269 7.90 14.80 17.82
N SER A 270 7.11 15.05 18.87
CA SER A 270 6.09 14.12 19.37
C SER A 270 4.70 14.51 18.87
N ALA A 271 3.78 13.56 18.86
CA ALA A 271 2.36 13.87 18.72
C ALA A 271 1.84 14.73 19.88
N ASP A 272 0.71 15.39 19.67
CA ASP A 272 -0.05 16.12 20.69
C ASP A 272 -0.94 15.18 21.53
N GLY A 273 -1.72 15.76 22.45
CA GLY A 273 -2.64 15.02 23.33
C GLY A 273 -3.83 14.35 22.62
N GLN A 274 -3.99 14.52 21.30
CA GLN A 274 -4.97 13.79 20.47
C GLN A 274 -4.28 12.73 19.58
N GLY A 275 -2.95 12.62 19.61
CA GLY A 275 -2.18 11.74 18.72
C GLY A 275 -1.86 12.35 17.36
N ARG A 276 -1.98 13.68 17.19
CA ARG A 276 -1.72 14.39 15.93
C ARG A 276 -0.33 15.00 15.88
N PHE A 277 0.23 15.10 14.67
CA PHE A 277 1.55 15.69 14.39
C PHE A 277 1.44 17.06 13.67
N ALA A 278 0.27 17.70 13.72
CA ALA A 278 -0.03 18.98 13.06
C ALA A 278 0.90 20.15 13.44
N SER A 279 1.49 20.11 14.63
CA SER A 279 2.42 21.12 15.15
C SER A 279 3.88 20.89 14.75
N CYS A 280 4.22 19.76 14.11
CA CYS A 280 5.61 19.38 13.87
C CYS A 280 6.34 20.25 12.86
N VAL A 281 5.63 20.80 11.87
CA VAL A 281 6.20 21.65 10.83
C VAL A 281 5.97 23.13 11.18
N PRO A 282 7.02 23.93 11.40
CA PRO A 282 6.92 25.35 11.69
C PRO A 282 6.63 26.17 10.42
N ARG A 283 6.11 27.38 10.60
CA ARG A 283 5.54 28.21 9.51
C ARG A 283 6.53 28.61 8.41
N ASP A 284 7.82 28.66 8.72
CA ASP A 284 8.93 28.93 7.81
C ASP A 284 9.29 27.72 6.92
N HIS A 285 8.88 26.52 7.29
CA HIS A 285 9.07 25.28 6.54
C HIS A 285 7.75 24.64 6.05
N ASP A 286 6.63 25.33 6.23
CA ASP A 286 5.28 24.85 5.91
C ASP A 286 4.92 24.99 4.43
N ALA A 287 5.50 25.94 3.70
CA ALA A 287 5.24 26.10 2.27
C ALA A 287 5.87 24.96 1.46
N CYS A 288 5.08 24.29 0.60
CA CYS A 288 5.60 23.22 -0.24
C CYS A 288 6.57 23.73 -1.31
N THR A 289 7.57 22.91 -1.66
CA THR A 289 8.57 23.23 -2.68
C THR A 289 8.06 22.86 -4.07
N GLU A 290 7.57 23.85 -4.82
CA GLU A 290 7.24 23.71 -6.24
C GLU A 290 8.45 23.20 -7.05
N PRO A 291 8.26 22.34 -8.07
CA PRO A 291 6.98 21.82 -8.57
C PRO A 291 6.55 20.50 -7.90
N ARG A 292 7.11 20.12 -6.74
CA ARG A 292 6.79 18.81 -6.11
C ARG A 292 5.36 18.77 -5.60
N CYS A 293 4.90 19.86 -5.02
CA CYS A 293 3.51 20.03 -4.60
C CYS A 293 3.21 21.51 -4.35
N SER A 294 1.93 21.86 -4.28
CA SER A 294 1.46 23.18 -3.87
C SER A 294 0.70 23.11 -2.54
N GLY A 295 0.64 24.22 -1.80
CA GLY A 295 -0.06 24.29 -0.50
C GLY A 295 0.86 24.11 0.71
N ARG A 296 0.29 23.71 1.84
CA ARG A 296 0.93 23.70 3.17
C ARG A 296 1.22 22.29 3.66
N VAL A 297 2.49 21.93 3.85
CA VAL A 297 2.90 20.56 4.18
C VAL A 297 2.55 20.15 5.61
N SER A 298 2.28 21.09 6.53
CA SER A 298 1.80 20.76 7.88
C SER A 298 0.44 20.04 7.86
N ARG A 299 -0.36 20.22 6.80
CA ARG A 299 -1.66 19.56 6.61
C ARG A 299 -1.55 18.04 6.48
N LEU A 300 -0.39 17.53 6.04
CA LEU A 300 -0.11 16.09 5.95
C LEU A 300 0.33 15.47 7.28
N GLU A 301 0.67 16.27 8.30
CA GLU A 301 1.21 15.79 9.59
C GLU A 301 2.46 14.89 9.43
N SER A 302 3.24 15.13 8.37
CA SER A 302 4.17 14.17 7.77
C SER A 302 5.64 14.33 8.13
N ASN A 303 5.99 15.21 9.08
CA ASN A 303 7.37 15.69 9.25
C ASN A 303 7.97 16.18 7.90
N SER A 304 7.17 16.96 7.15
CA SER A 304 7.46 17.49 5.80
C SER A 304 7.74 16.46 4.69
N TRP A 305 7.41 15.17 4.87
CA TRP A 305 7.33 14.23 3.75
C TRP A 305 6.17 14.59 2.81
N VAL A 306 6.43 14.63 1.51
CA VAL A 306 5.48 14.94 0.43
C VAL A 306 5.71 13.98 -0.74
N TYR A 307 4.64 13.40 -1.29
CA TYR A 307 4.72 12.56 -2.49
C TYR A 307 4.58 13.36 -3.80
N SER A 308 5.31 12.96 -4.84
CA SER A 308 5.13 13.47 -6.21
C SER A 308 5.44 12.39 -7.25
N ALA A 309 4.71 12.40 -8.37
CA ALA A 309 4.79 11.40 -9.44
C ALA A 309 5.35 12.03 -10.73
N HIS A 310 4.71 11.79 -11.88
CA HIS A 310 4.94 12.54 -13.14
C HIS A 310 4.45 13.99 -13.09
N CYS A 311 3.72 14.35 -12.03
CA CYS A 311 3.27 15.69 -11.71
C CYS A 311 3.30 15.88 -10.17
N GLY A 312 3.22 17.13 -9.71
CA GLY A 312 3.10 17.48 -8.29
C GLY A 312 1.66 17.65 -7.85
N PHE A 313 1.32 17.32 -6.60
CA PHE A 313 -0.07 17.38 -6.11
C PHE A 313 -0.36 18.66 -5.33
N ARG A 314 -1.62 19.07 -5.23
CA ARG A 314 -2.06 20.10 -4.29
C ARG A 314 -2.38 19.49 -2.92
N ILE A 315 -1.79 20.05 -1.87
CA ILE A 315 -2.21 19.84 -0.49
C ILE A 315 -3.24 20.93 -0.16
N PHE A 316 -4.46 20.50 0.16
CA PHE A 316 -5.62 21.38 0.32
C PHE A 316 -5.73 21.96 1.74
N GLU A 317 -6.05 23.25 1.84
CA GLU A 317 -6.56 23.81 3.09
C GLU A 317 -8.01 23.36 3.34
N THR A 318 -8.45 23.34 4.60
CA THR A 318 -9.79 22.83 4.97
C THR A 318 -10.94 23.55 4.25
N GLN A 319 -10.91 24.89 4.16
CA GLN A 319 -11.97 25.63 3.48
C GLN A 319 -11.96 25.37 1.97
N GLU A 320 -10.79 25.23 1.36
CA GLU A 320 -10.63 24.94 -0.07
C GLU A 320 -11.14 23.52 -0.42
N ALA A 321 -10.86 22.54 0.43
CA ALA A 321 -11.42 21.20 0.30
C ALA A 321 -12.97 21.26 0.37
N TRP A 322 -13.54 21.97 1.35
CA TRP A 322 -14.99 22.18 1.45
C TRP A 322 -15.59 22.90 0.24
N ASP A 323 -14.96 23.97 -0.25
CA ASP A 323 -15.42 24.70 -1.43
C ASP A 323 -15.39 23.85 -2.71
N CYS A 324 -14.53 22.82 -2.78
CA CYS A 324 -14.56 21.82 -3.85
C CYS A 324 -15.65 20.73 -3.68
N VAL A 325 -15.87 20.22 -2.46
CA VAL A 325 -16.72 19.03 -2.24
C VAL A 325 -18.15 19.35 -1.82
N SER A 326 -18.44 20.58 -1.40
CA SER A 326 -19.78 21.01 -1.00
C SER A 326 -20.80 20.80 -2.13
N GLY A 327 -21.89 20.10 -1.83
CA GLY A 327 -22.95 19.77 -2.78
C GLY A 327 -22.66 18.58 -3.71
N LYS A 328 -21.50 17.93 -3.60
CA LYS A 328 -21.18 16.70 -4.33
C LYS A 328 -21.64 15.44 -3.58
N TRP A 329 -21.88 14.39 -4.36
CA TRP A 329 -22.03 13.02 -3.89
C TRP A 329 -20.86 12.15 -4.35
N LEU A 330 -20.13 11.58 -3.40
CA LEU A 330 -19.05 10.62 -3.64
C LEU A 330 -19.53 9.21 -3.28
N LEU A 331 -19.48 8.27 -4.23
CA LEU A 331 -19.78 6.86 -3.98
C LEU A 331 -18.46 6.08 -4.00
N PHE A 332 -18.10 5.48 -2.86
CA PHE A 332 -16.94 4.61 -2.73
C PHE A 332 -17.39 3.15 -2.83
N TRP A 333 -16.69 2.36 -3.65
CA TRP A 333 -16.89 0.91 -3.78
C TRP A 333 -15.54 0.20 -3.66
N GLY A 334 -15.29 -0.46 -2.53
CA GLY A 334 -13.95 -0.97 -2.25
C GLY A 334 -13.81 -1.69 -0.91
N ASP A 335 -12.56 -1.99 -0.55
CA ASP A 335 -12.24 -2.68 0.69
C ASP A 335 -12.18 -1.72 1.90
N SER A 336 -11.85 -2.28 3.07
CA SER A 336 -11.80 -1.55 4.33
C SER A 336 -10.77 -0.40 4.37
N ASN A 337 -9.86 -0.28 3.40
CA ASN A 337 -9.02 0.91 3.22
C ASN A 337 -9.87 2.17 3.01
N PHE A 338 -10.97 2.11 2.26
CA PHE A 338 -11.79 3.31 2.04
C PHE A 338 -12.50 3.77 3.30
N GLN A 339 -12.81 2.88 4.26
CA GLN A 339 -13.27 3.31 5.60
C GLN A 339 -12.25 4.25 6.24
N ASP A 340 -10.96 3.93 6.14
CA ASP A 340 -9.89 4.74 6.72
C ASP A 340 -9.65 6.03 5.92
N THR A 341 -9.58 5.95 4.58
CA THR A 341 -9.33 7.13 3.73
C THR A 341 -10.48 8.15 3.80
N ILE A 342 -11.75 7.70 3.84
CA ILE A 342 -12.91 8.59 4.04
C ILE A 342 -12.85 9.23 5.42
N ARG A 343 -12.59 8.43 6.47
CA ARG A 343 -12.45 8.91 7.85
C ARG A 343 -11.34 9.95 7.98
N ASN A 344 -10.21 9.74 7.32
CA ASN A 344 -9.06 10.66 7.39
C ASN A 344 -9.28 11.92 6.55
N LEU A 345 -9.93 11.81 5.38
CA LEU A 345 -10.47 12.96 4.64
C LEU A 345 -11.38 13.82 5.52
N MET A 346 -12.31 13.21 6.25
CA MET A 346 -13.21 13.90 7.17
C MET A 346 -12.46 14.58 8.33
N LEU A 347 -11.70 13.82 9.11
CA LEU A 347 -11.13 14.30 10.38
C LEU A 347 -9.95 15.29 10.21
N PHE A 348 -9.08 15.05 9.23
CA PHE A 348 -7.84 15.82 9.08
C PHE A 348 -7.95 16.89 7.99
N VAL A 349 -8.50 16.53 6.83
CA VAL A 349 -8.56 17.44 5.66
C VAL A 349 -9.76 18.39 5.80
N LEU A 350 -10.96 17.85 5.93
CA LEU A 350 -12.21 18.60 6.11
C LEU A 350 -12.41 19.12 7.55
N GLY A 351 -11.64 18.64 8.52
CA GLY A 351 -11.66 19.14 9.90
C GLY A 351 -12.96 18.85 10.66
N VAL A 352 -13.71 17.82 10.26
CA VAL A 352 -14.85 17.30 11.03
C VAL A 352 -14.32 16.80 12.39
N PRO A 353 -14.92 17.21 13.52
CA PRO A 353 -14.44 16.77 14.83
C PRO A 353 -14.66 15.26 15.04
N VAL A 354 -13.75 14.61 15.76
CA VAL A 354 -13.96 13.24 16.27
C VAL A 354 -15.22 13.25 17.17
N PRO A 355 -16.15 12.29 17.03
CA PRO A 355 -17.34 12.23 17.87
C PRO A 355 -16.99 12.13 19.36
N TYR A 356 -17.75 12.83 20.22
CA TYR A 356 -17.48 12.98 21.65
C TYR A 356 -17.42 11.66 22.46
N TRP A 357 -17.90 10.55 21.88
CA TRP A 357 -17.93 9.22 22.46
C TRP A 357 -16.74 8.33 22.01
N SER A 358 -15.79 8.87 21.24
CA SER A 358 -14.66 8.13 20.66
C SER A 358 -13.34 8.92 20.74
N THR A 359 -12.25 8.30 20.29
CA THR A 359 -10.91 8.90 20.20
C THR A 359 -10.38 8.81 18.77
N LEU A 360 -9.27 9.51 18.47
CA LEU A 360 -8.66 9.46 17.14
C LEU A 360 -8.21 8.05 16.69
N PRO A 361 -7.62 7.17 17.56
CA PRO A 361 -7.36 5.78 17.18
C PRO A 361 -8.61 4.88 17.20
N ASP A 362 -9.58 5.13 18.09
CA ASP A 362 -10.74 4.23 18.27
C ASP A 362 -11.88 4.47 17.26
N PHE A 363 -12.00 5.69 16.71
CA PHE A 363 -13.08 6.02 15.78
C PHE A 363 -12.88 5.32 14.43
N GLN A 364 -13.91 4.60 13.98
CA GLN A 364 -13.98 3.92 12.70
C GLN A 364 -15.36 4.16 12.06
N LEU A 365 -15.40 4.28 10.73
CA LEU A 365 -16.65 4.32 9.97
C LEU A 365 -17.20 2.90 9.75
N PRO A 366 -18.52 2.71 9.57
CA PRO A 366 -19.08 1.43 9.13
C PRO A 366 -18.47 0.97 7.79
N ARG A 367 -18.51 -0.34 7.52
CA ARG A 367 -18.15 -0.90 6.20
C ARG A 367 -19.12 -0.48 5.09
N GLN A 368 -20.35 -0.18 5.44
CA GLN A 368 -21.40 0.24 4.51
C GLN A 368 -22.25 1.32 5.20
N PHE A 369 -22.38 2.49 4.57
CA PHE A 369 -23.18 3.61 5.07
C PHE A 369 -23.53 4.57 3.92
N GLU A 370 -24.49 5.46 4.16
CA GLU A 370 -24.78 6.63 3.32
C GLU A 370 -25.11 7.81 4.25
N GLU A 371 -24.26 8.85 4.25
CA GLU A 371 -24.32 9.95 5.21
C GLU A 371 -23.98 11.32 4.60
N TRP A 372 -24.51 12.38 5.22
CA TRP A 372 -24.22 13.78 4.90
C TRP A 372 -23.30 14.40 5.95
N PHE A 373 -22.08 14.76 5.55
CA PHE A 373 -21.10 15.44 6.40
C PHE A 373 -21.18 16.95 6.21
N VAL A 374 -21.54 17.68 7.27
CA VAL A 374 -21.69 19.13 7.27
C VAL A 374 -20.39 19.81 7.72
N ASN A 375 -20.01 20.92 7.08
CA ASN A 375 -18.84 21.70 7.48
C ASN A 375 -19.08 22.37 8.85
N PRO A 376 -18.29 22.06 9.90
CA PRO A 376 -18.51 22.62 11.24
C PRO A 376 -18.27 24.13 11.33
N GLY A 377 -17.55 24.73 10.38
CA GLY A 377 -17.35 26.17 10.27
C GLY A 377 -18.37 26.90 9.38
N ARG A 378 -19.09 26.17 8.51
CA ARG A 378 -20.05 26.71 7.53
C ARG A 378 -21.20 25.72 7.28
N PRO A 379 -22.26 25.74 8.11
CA PRO A 379 -23.37 24.77 7.99
C PRO A 379 -24.17 24.83 6.67
N ASP A 380 -23.91 25.81 5.80
CA ASP A 380 -24.38 25.86 4.42
C ASP A 380 -23.65 24.89 3.47
N GLN A 381 -22.49 24.36 3.88
CA GLN A 381 -21.70 23.40 3.10
C GLN A 381 -21.86 21.98 3.65
N ALA A 382 -22.18 21.03 2.77
CA ALA A 382 -22.30 19.61 3.12
C ALA A 382 -21.85 18.71 1.96
N LEU A 383 -21.33 17.52 2.28
CA LEU A 383 -20.83 16.50 1.37
C LEU A 383 -21.61 15.20 1.59
N HIS A 384 -22.16 14.61 0.52
CA HIS A 384 -22.81 13.30 0.59
C HIS A 384 -21.80 12.19 0.27
N ILE A 385 -21.72 11.16 1.11
CA ILE A 385 -20.85 10.01 0.88
C ILE A 385 -21.64 8.72 1.09
N SER A 386 -21.60 7.83 0.09
CA SER A 386 -21.99 6.43 0.22
C SER A 386 -20.73 5.56 0.20
N MET A 387 -20.63 4.60 1.11
CA MET A 387 -19.58 3.59 1.13
C MET A 387 -20.19 2.20 0.91
N ILE A 388 -19.61 1.45 -0.02
CA ILE A 388 -20.00 0.09 -0.37
C ILE A 388 -18.79 -0.82 -0.19
N PHE A 389 -18.82 -1.67 0.83
CA PHE A 389 -17.78 -2.67 1.04
C PHE A 389 -17.87 -3.79 -0.01
N ASN A 390 -16.83 -3.93 -0.83
CA ASN A 390 -16.74 -5.00 -1.81
C ASN A 390 -15.96 -6.24 -1.35
N GLY A 391 -15.37 -6.21 -0.14
CA GLY A 391 -14.64 -7.37 0.38
C GLY A 391 -15.51 -8.62 0.48
N HIS A 392 -16.80 -8.46 0.80
CA HIS A 392 -17.83 -9.51 0.74
C HIS A 392 -19.21 -8.85 0.60
N TYR A 393 -20.20 -9.57 0.05
CA TYR A 393 -21.59 -9.07 -0.07
C TYR A 393 -22.33 -8.94 1.28
N ASN A 394 -21.70 -9.39 2.37
CA ASN A 394 -22.15 -9.27 3.75
C ASN A 394 -21.06 -8.56 4.53
N VAL A 395 -21.38 -7.42 5.16
CA VAL A 395 -20.42 -6.51 5.80
C VAL A 395 -19.63 -7.13 6.95
N TYR A 396 -20.08 -8.23 7.54
CA TYR A 396 -19.37 -8.89 8.64
C TYR A 396 -18.23 -9.80 8.15
N ASP A 397 -18.34 -10.32 6.93
CA ASP A 397 -17.39 -11.26 6.33
C ASP A 397 -16.30 -10.51 5.53
N GLY A 398 -15.53 -11.23 4.70
CA GLY A 398 -14.49 -10.71 3.82
C GLY A 398 -14.14 -11.71 2.73
N ASP A 399 -13.06 -11.44 1.99
CA ASP A 399 -12.35 -12.42 1.17
C ASP A 399 -13.15 -13.02 0.00
N LEU A 400 -13.93 -12.18 -0.69
CA LEU A 400 -14.40 -12.38 -2.07
C LEU A 400 -13.92 -11.30 -3.06
N GLY A 401 -13.79 -10.05 -2.60
CA GLY A 401 -13.42 -8.92 -3.46
C GLY A 401 -14.39 -8.74 -4.65
N LEU A 402 -13.88 -8.76 -5.87
CA LEU A 402 -14.70 -8.66 -7.10
C LEU A 402 -15.84 -9.68 -7.17
N ASP A 403 -15.68 -10.87 -6.59
CA ASP A 403 -16.72 -11.90 -6.58
C ASP A 403 -17.88 -11.63 -5.60
N SER A 404 -17.81 -10.56 -4.78
CA SER A 404 -19.00 -10.01 -4.12
C SER A 404 -20.13 -9.71 -5.12
N LEU A 405 -19.78 -9.31 -6.35
CA LEU A 405 -20.72 -9.06 -7.45
C LEU A 405 -21.40 -10.31 -8.00
N GLN A 406 -21.01 -11.54 -7.63
CA GLN A 406 -21.79 -12.72 -7.99
C GLN A 406 -23.17 -12.70 -7.29
N ASN A 407 -23.25 -12.17 -6.07
CA ASN A 407 -24.49 -12.06 -5.32
C ASN A 407 -25.50 -11.12 -6.03
N PRO A 408 -26.73 -11.56 -6.32
CA PRO A 408 -27.71 -10.76 -7.05
C PRO A 408 -28.27 -9.60 -6.23
N ASP A 409 -28.56 -9.80 -4.95
CA ASP A 409 -29.14 -8.80 -4.05
C ASP A 409 -28.16 -7.64 -3.79
N TYR A 410 -26.86 -7.95 -3.73
CA TYR A 410 -25.79 -6.97 -3.60
C TYR A 410 -25.59 -6.14 -4.88
N ARG A 411 -25.66 -6.76 -6.07
CA ARG A 411 -25.68 -6.03 -7.36
C ARG A 411 -26.90 -5.11 -7.47
N GLU A 412 -28.07 -5.62 -7.13
CA GLU A 412 -29.33 -4.86 -7.06
C GLU A 412 -29.23 -3.70 -6.06
N TRP A 413 -28.59 -3.90 -4.91
CA TRP A 413 -28.35 -2.82 -3.95
C TRP A 413 -27.40 -1.74 -4.50
N ILE A 414 -26.33 -2.11 -5.23
CA ILE A 414 -25.48 -1.13 -5.92
C ILE A 414 -26.28 -0.35 -6.97
N ILE A 415 -27.05 -1.04 -7.83
CA ILE A 415 -27.85 -0.44 -8.92
C ILE A 415 -28.77 0.68 -8.42
N ARG A 416 -29.33 0.55 -7.21
CA ARG A 416 -30.25 1.54 -6.62
C ARG A 416 -29.67 2.94 -6.46
N HIS A 417 -28.35 3.08 -6.30
CA HIS A 417 -27.68 4.40 -6.24
C HIS A 417 -27.64 5.11 -7.61
N PHE A 418 -28.05 4.43 -8.69
CA PHE A 418 -28.08 4.93 -10.06
C PHE A 418 -29.50 4.90 -10.67
N THR A 419 -30.51 4.39 -9.96
CA THR A 419 -31.90 4.29 -10.44
C THR A 419 -32.87 5.06 -9.53
N GLY A 420 -33.32 6.24 -9.97
CA GLY A 420 -34.32 7.03 -9.26
C GLY A 420 -34.49 8.43 -9.84
N GLU A 421 -35.39 9.23 -9.27
CA GLU A 421 -35.50 10.65 -9.61
C GLU A 421 -34.47 11.48 -8.80
N GLY A 422 -33.67 12.29 -9.51
CA GLY A 422 -33.00 13.46 -8.92
C GLY A 422 -31.48 13.48 -9.02
N ALA A 423 -30.78 12.42 -8.58
CA ALA A 423 -29.33 12.43 -8.46
C ALA A 423 -28.68 11.08 -8.82
N THR A 424 -27.48 11.18 -9.40
CA THR A 424 -26.46 10.13 -9.46
C THR A 424 -25.18 10.64 -8.77
N PRO A 425 -24.23 9.78 -8.38
CA PRO A 425 -22.97 10.21 -7.79
C PRO A 425 -22.18 11.14 -8.72
N ASP A 426 -21.60 12.21 -8.19
CA ASP A 426 -20.66 13.08 -8.94
C ASP A 426 -19.37 12.34 -9.25
N THR A 427 -18.94 11.44 -8.37
CA THR A 427 -17.77 10.60 -8.58
C THR A 427 -17.95 9.23 -7.95
N VAL A 428 -17.65 8.19 -8.72
CA VAL A 428 -17.53 6.80 -8.28
C VAL A 428 -16.04 6.50 -8.08
N ILE A 429 -15.68 6.05 -6.89
CA ILE A 429 -14.28 5.82 -6.47
C ILE A 429 -14.14 4.35 -6.09
N MET A 430 -13.29 3.62 -6.81
CA MET A 430 -13.22 2.16 -6.76
C MET A 430 -11.85 1.64 -6.34
N ASN A 431 -11.79 0.55 -5.58
CA ASN A 431 -10.59 -0.27 -5.41
C ASN A 431 -10.96 -1.76 -5.32
N SER A 432 -10.02 -2.65 -5.62
CA SER A 432 -10.12 -4.09 -5.29
C SER A 432 -8.71 -4.67 -5.22
N GLY A 433 -8.48 -5.66 -4.37
CA GLY A 433 -7.18 -6.29 -4.19
C GLY A 433 -7.06 -7.11 -2.91
N LEU A 434 -7.19 -6.51 -1.72
CA LEU A 434 -6.83 -7.20 -0.47
C LEU A 434 -7.71 -8.42 -0.16
N HIS A 435 -8.96 -8.42 -0.61
CA HIS A 435 -9.84 -9.59 -0.50
C HIS A 435 -9.74 -10.52 -1.72
N ASP A 436 -9.39 -9.96 -2.89
CA ASP A 436 -9.15 -10.73 -4.11
C ASP A 436 -7.91 -11.62 -3.99
N GLY A 437 -6.82 -11.14 -3.40
CA GLY A 437 -5.60 -11.94 -3.18
C GLY A 437 -5.81 -13.08 -2.18
N ASN A 438 -6.74 -12.92 -1.24
CA ASN A 438 -7.17 -13.97 -0.30
C ASN A 438 -8.10 -15.00 -0.97
N HIS A 439 -8.95 -14.57 -1.90
CA HIS A 439 -9.94 -15.40 -2.60
C HIS A 439 -9.36 -16.19 -3.79
N PHE A 440 -8.68 -15.52 -4.71
CA PHE A 440 -8.33 -16.08 -6.02
C PHE A 440 -7.09 -16.97 -5.99
N ARG A 441 -7.28 -18.19 -6.50
CA ARG A 441 -6.27 -19.26 -6.61
C ARG A 441 -5.22 -18.98 -7.67
N THR A 442 -5.62 -18.37 -8.78
CA THR A 442 -4.76 -18.08 -9.92
C THR A 442 -5.05 -16.68 -10.47
N VAL A 443 -4.09 -16.12 -11.20
CA VAL A 443 -4.30 -14.87 -11.95
C VAL A 443 -5.40 -15.03 -13.02
N GLY A 444 -5.57 -16.23 -13.59
CA GLY A 444 -6.62 -16.51 -14.58
C GLY A 444 -8.04 -16.40 -14.00
N ASP A 445 -8.26 -16.93 -12.79
CA ASP A 445 -9.55 -16.80 -12.09
C ASP A 445 -9.87 -15.33 -11.78
N PHE A 446 -8.86 -14.57 -11.35
CA PHE A 446 -8.97 -13.13 -11.09
C PHE A 446 -9.24 -12.33 -12.38
N VAL A 447 -8.58 -12.61 -13.50
CA VAL A 447 -8.89 -12.01 -14.81
C VAL A 447 -10.35 -12.25 -15.18
N GLY A 448 -10.85 -13.47 -15.00
CA GLY A 448 -12.26 -13.78 -15.21
C GLY A 448 -13.20 -13.00 -14.29
N ALA A 449 -12.79 -12.66 -13.06
CA ALA A 449 -13.54 -11.80 -12.15
C ALA A 449 -13.48 -10.32 -12.53
N VAL A 450 -12.33 -9.84 -13.00
CA VAL A 450 -12.14 -8.49 -13.56
C VAL A 450 -13.07 -8.27 -14.76
N ASP A 451 -13.10 -9.19 -15.72
CA ASP A 451 -13.97 -9.10 -16.90
C ASP A 451 -15.48 -9.10 -16.49
N ARG A 452 -15.87 -9.91 -15.48
CA ARG A 452 -17.23 -9.89 -14.89
C ARG A 452 -17.55 -8.55 -14.22
N ALA A 453 -16.65 -8.03 -13.39
CA ALA A 453 -16.84 -6.79 -12.65
C ALA A 453 -16.94 -5.58 -13.58
N ILE A 454 -16.09 -5.52 -14.61
CA ILE A 454 -16.14 -4.50 -15.66
C ILE A 454 -17.47 -4.54 -16.40
N SER A 455 -17.93 -5.74 -16.81
CA SER A 455 -19.22 -5.90 -17.49
C SER A 455 -20.39 -5.40 -16.65
N PHE A 456 -20.35 -5.62 -15.33
CA PHE A 456 -21.34 -5.08 -14.39
C PHE A 456 -21.24 -3.55 -14.28
N TRP A 457 -20.05 -2.99 -14.10
CA TRP A 457 -19.87 -1.55 -13.91
C TRP A 457 -20.13 -0.72 -15.17
N GLN A 458 -19.85 -1.26 -16.36
CA GLN A 458 -20.32 -0.66 -17.63
C GLN A 458 -21.85 -0.58 -17.65
N MET A 459 -22.55 -1.68 -17.37
CA MET A 459 -24.01 -1.71 -17.32
C MET A 459 -24.59 -0.71 -16.31
N VAL A 460 -24.00 -0.59 -15.12
CA VAL A 460 -24.42 0.40 -14.10
C VAL A 460 -24.20 1.85 -14.56
N LEU A 461 -23.08 2.14 -15.22
CA LEU A 461 -22.74 3.48 -15.69
C LEU A 461 -23.46 3.89 -16.99
N ASP A 462 -24.01 2.92 -17.72
CA ASP A 462 -24.86 3.12 -18.91
C ASP A 462 -26.37 3.26 -18.55
N ILE A 463 -26.77 3.06 -17.28
CA ILE A 463 -28.11 3.43 -16.79
C ILE A 463 -28.33 4.93 -17.06
N PRO A 464 -29.49 5.38 -17.60
CA PRO A 464 -29.70 6.79 -17.95
C PRO A 464 -29.57 7.76 -16.75
N GLN A 465 -28.51 8.58 -16.75
CA GLN A 465 -28.18 9.52 -15.67
C GLN A 465 -28.48 10.98 -16.06
N THR A 466 -28.82 11.83 -15.09
CA THR A 466 -28.95 13.29 -15.30
C THR A 466 -27.59 13.99 -15.48
N LYS A 467 -26.54 13.40 -14.90
CA LYS A 467 -25.12 13.73 -15.08
C LYS A 467 -24.32 12.43 -15.08
N ARG A 468 -23.27 12.32 -15.91
CA ARG A 468 -22.38 11.14 -15.89
C ARG A 468 -21.41 11.27 -14.72
N SER A 469 -21.35 10.25 -13.85
CA SER A 469 -20.34 10.18 -12.80
C SER A 469 -18.91 10.22 -13.35
N ASN A 470 -18.02 10.97 -12.69
CA ASN A 470 -16.57 10.77 -12.86
C ASN A 470 -16.20 9.39 -12.31
N LEU A 471 -15.26 8.68 -12.95
CA LEU A 471 -14.80 7.37 -12.50
C LEU A 471 -13.33 7.45 -12.09
N ILE A 472 -13.04 7.12 -10.83
CA ILE A 472 -11.69 7.00 -10.28
C ILE A 472 -11.47 5.56 -9.83
N TYR A 473 -10.43 4.90 -10.34
CA TYR A 473 -9.91 3.67 -9.74
C TYR A 473 -8.62 3.99 -8.96
N ARG A 474 -8.60 3.59 -7.70
CA ARG A 474 -7.45 3.69 -6.80
C ARG A 474 -6.84 2.30 -6.68
N THR A 475 -5.56 2.13 -6.99
CA THR A 475 -4.88 0.83 -6.85
C THR A 475 -4.88 0.40 -5.39
N THR A 476 -4.86 -0.90 -5.12
CA THR A 476 -4.76 -1.43 -3.76
C THR A 476 -3.36 -1.20 -3.20
N VAL A 477 -3.26 -0.92 -1.90
CA VAL A 477 -2.00 -0.59 -1.21
C VAL A 477 -0.97 -1.71 -1.28
N ALA A 478 0.31 -1.36 -1.12
CA ALA A 478 1.34 -2.33 -0.78
C ALA A 478 1.12 -2.87 0.65
N PRO A 479 0.87 -4.18 0.85
CA PRO A 479 0.72 -4.79 2.18
C PRO A 479 2.00 -4.64 3.01
N ALA A 480 1.88 -4.42 4.32
CA ALA A 480 2.99 -3.92 5.15
C ALA A 480 3.49 -4.90 6.23
N GLY A 481 4.75 -4.74 6.64
CA GLY A 481 5.38 -5.52 7.71
C GLY A 481 5.19 -7.02 7.56
N GLU A 482 4.57 -7.68 8.55
CA GLU A 482 4.32 -9.13 8.51
C GLU A 482 3.19 -9.55 7.53
N SER A 483 2.40 -8.60 7.03
CA SER A 483 1.43 -8.87 5.95
C SER A 483 2.08 -9.02 4.58
N ARG A 484 3.38 -8.76 4.45
CA ARG A 484 4.15 -8.97 3.21
C ARG A 484 4.25 -10.45 2.81
N GLY A 485 4.10 -11.39 3.75
CA GLY A 485 4.05 -12.84 3.53
C GLY A 485 2.67 -13.45 3.78
N MET A 486 1.63 -12.89 3.15
CA MET A 486 0.23 -13.37 3.25
C MET A 486 -0.46 -13.39 1.87
N GLN A 487 -1.67 -13.93 1.79
CA GLN A 487 -2.40 -14.17 0.54
C GLN A 487 -2.51 -12.91 -0.33
N SER A 488 -2.92 -11.78 0.25
CA SER A 488 -2.65 -10.47 -0.34
C SER A 488 -1.29 -9.92 0.07
N ASN A 489 -0.23 -10.34 -0.65
CA ASN A 489 1.15 -9.83 -0.55
C ASN A 489 1.48 -8.81 -1.66
N PRO A 490 2.63 -8.09 -1.57
CA PRO A 490 3.03 -7.11 -2.59
C PRO A 490 3.15 -7.65 -4.03
N HIS A 491 3.55 -8.91 -4.25
CA HIS A 491 3.66 -9.48 -5.59
C HIS A 491 2.28 -9.69 -6.20
N LYS A 492 1.37 -10.33 -5.46
CA LYS A 492 -0.02 -10.53 -5.89
C LYS A 492 -0.73 -9.21 -6.11
N MET A 493 -0.54 -8.24 -5.23
CA MET A 493 -1.15 -6.91 -5.35
C MET A 493 -0.61 -6.10 -6.53
N GLU A 494 0.69 -6.15 -6.86
CA GLU A 494 1.20 -5.51 -8.08
C GLU A 494 0.55 -6.12 -9.34
N ILE A 495 0.53 -7.44 -9.46
CA ILE A 495 -0.03 -8.14 -10.63
C ILE A 495 -1.55 -7.89 -10.74
N PHE A 496 -2.28 -7.95 -9.63
CA PHE A 496 -3.73 -7.75 -9.63
C PHE A 496 -4.09 -6.29 -9.97
N ASN A 497 -3.33 -5.31 -9.45
CA ASN A 497 -3.47 -3.91 -9.83
C ASN A 497 -3.23 -3.69 -11.34
N LYS A 498 -2.14 -4.25 -11.90
CA LYS A 498 -1.82 -4.16 -13.34
C LYS A 498 -2.95 -4.68 -14.22
N VAL A 499 -3.40 -5.91 -13.97
CA VAL A 499 -4.48 -6.58 -14.71
C VAL A 499 -5.77 -5.76 -14.67
N LEU A 500 -6.19 -5.36 -13.46
CA LEU A 500 -7.46 -4.64 -13.29
C LEU A 500 -7.39 -3.25 -13.96
N VAL A 501 -6.31 -2.49 -13.74
CA VAL A 501 -6.13 -1.16 -14.35
C VAL A 501 -6.06 -1.22 -15.88
N GLU A 502 -5.37 -2.21 -16.46
CA GLU A 502 -5.35 -2.40 -17.91
C GLU A 502 -6.75 -2.66 -18.47
N ARG A 503 -7.45 -3.66 -17.92
CA ARG A 503 -8.78 -4.08 -18.40
C ARG A 503 -9.79 -2.96 -18.22
N LEU A 504 -9.77 -2.29 -17.08
CA LEU A 504 -10.69 -1.20 -16.73
C LEU A 504 -10.51 0.02 -17.63
N GLN A 505 -9.27 0.43 -17.94
CA GLN A 505 -9.03 1.51 -18.91
C GLN A 505 -9.34 1.11 -20.35
N ALA A 506 -9.15 -0.16 -20.74
CA ALA A 506 -9.54 -0.63 -22.07
C ALA A 506 -11.06 -0.60 -22.27
N ALA A 507 -11.82 -0.98 -21.25
CA ALA A 507 -13.28 -1.02 -21.26
C ALA A 507 -13.96 0.33 -20.97
N MET A 508 -13.32 1.19 -20.16
CA MET A 508 -13.81 2.52 -19.77
C MET A 508 -12.66 3.55 -19.81
N PRO A 509 -12.30 4.08 -21.01
CA PRO A 509 -11.11 4.91 -21.20
C PRO A 509 -11.09 6.27 -20.47
N SER A 510 -12.23 6.70 -19.89
CA SER A 510 -12.31 7.89 -19.04
C SER A 510 -11.95 7.63 -17.56
N THR A 511 -11.55 6.41 -17.21
CA THR A 511 -11.15 6.04 -15.83
C THR A 511 -9.87 6.76 -15.42
N GLN A 512 -9.97 7.60 -14.39
CA GLN A 512 -8.83 8.18 -13.70
C GLN A 512 -8.18 7.14 -12.78
N ILE A 513 -6.85 7.06 -12.76
CA ILE A 513 -6.06 6.12 -11.94
C ILE A 513 -5.32 6.89 -10.85
N VAL A 514 -5.49 6.47 -9.60
CA VAL A 514 -4.71 6.91 -8.44
C VAL A 514 -3.86 5.73 -7.96
N ASP A 515 -2.54 5.82 -8.13
CA ASP A 515 -1.65 4.71 -7.78
C ASP A 515 -1.24 4.75 -6.30
N ALA A 516 -2.09 4.19 -5.45
CA ALA A 516 -1.79 4.02 -4.02
C ALA A 516 -0.71 2.97 -3.78
N PHE A 517 -0.56 1.96 -4.64
CA PHE A 517 0.46 0.92 -4.50
C PHE A 517 1.87 1.54 -4.51
N ASP A 518 2.21 2.29 -5.56
CA ASP A 518 3.50 3.02 -5.64
C ASP A 518 3.67 4.03 -4.49
N MET A 519 2.59 4.72 -4.09
CA MET A 519 2.68 5.70 -3.01
C MET A 519 2.87 5.09 -1.62
N THR A 520 2.27 3.94 -1.30
CA THR A 520 2.47 3.31 0.03
C THR A 520 3.73 2.44 0.10
N PHE A 521 4.22 1.90 -1.02
CA PHE A 521 5.38 0.97 -1.05
C PHE A 521 6.63 1.47 -0.29
N PRO A 522 7.06 2.75 -0.37
CA PRO A 522 8.27 3.19 0.36
C PRO A 522 8.13 3.18 1.90
N PHE A 523 6.94 2.91 2.42
CA PHE A 523 6.63 2.78 3.85
C PHE A 523 6.10 1.38 4.25
N HIS A 524 6.04 0.41 3.31
CA HIS A 524 5.47 -0.92 3.58
C HIS A 524 6.37 -1.88 4.38
N PHE A 525 7.67 -1.57 4.54
CA PHE A 525 8.64 -2.55 5.06
C PHE A 525 8.38 -3.01 6.51
N ASP A 526 7.68 -2.19 7.31
CA ASP A 526 7.33 -2.43 8.71
C ASP A 526 5.92 -1.90 9.05
N ASN A 527 5.49 -2.01 10.31
CA ASN A 527 4.18 -1.53 10.78
C ASN A 527 4.21 -0.12 11.42
N ASN A 528 5.25 0.69 11.19
CA ASN A 528 5.32 2.05 11.76
C ASN A 528 4.34 3.03 11.10
N TYR A 529 3.80 2.66 9.93
CA TYR A 529 2.90 3.48 9.11
C TYR A 529 1.63 2.73 8.67
N SER A 530 1.42 1.49 9.14
CA SER A 530 0.33 0.61 8.70
C SER A 530 0.04 -0.50 9.72
N ASP A 531 -1.19 -1.01 9.78
CA ASP A 531 -1.54 -2.23 10.54
C ASP A 531 -1.14 -3.55 9.87
N GLY A 532 -0.64 -3.47 8.63
CA GLY A 532 -0.34 -4.58 7.73
C GLY A 532 -1.20 -4.54 6.46
N GLY A 533 -2.48 -4.18 6.57
CA GLY A 533 -3.41 -4.02 5.45
C GLY A 533 -3.84 -2.56 5.19
N HIS A 534 -3.64 -1.67 6.15
CA HIS A 534 -4.27 -0.35 6.18
C HIS A 534 -3.30 0.72 6.71
N TYR A 535 -3.11 1.80 5.96
CA TYR A 535 -2.24 2.92 6.36
C TYR A 535 -2.99 4.03 7.12
N GLY A 536 -4.32 4.08 6.98
CA GLY A 536 -5.16 5.12 7.56
C GLY A 536 -5.67 4.82 9.00
N ARG A 537 -5.26 3.71 9.60
CA ARG A 537 -5.52 3.35 11.01
C ARG A 537 -4.21 2.96 11.70
N ALA A 538 -4.21 3.02 13.04
CA ALA A 538 -3.05 2.63 13.83
C ALA A 538 -2.70 1.14 13.68
N PRO A 539 -1.42 0.75 13.72
CA PRO A 539 -1.06 -0.65 13.95
C PRO A 539 -1.71 -1.14 15.23
N ASN A 540 -2.04 -2.44 15.29
CA ASN A 540 -2.73 -3.01 16.45
C ASN A 540 -1.91 -2.74 17.74
N VAL A 541 -2.40 -1.78 18.53
CA VAL A 541 -1.71 -1.14 19.67
C VAL A 541 -1.37 -2.08 20.82
N ASN A 542 -1.72 -3.37 20.69
CA ASN A 542 -1.40 -4.43 21.65
C ASN A 542 -0.12 -5.22 21.28
N LYS A 543 0.54 -4.91 20.15
CA LYS A 543 1.78 -5.57 19.71
C LYS A 543 3.01 -4.66 19.93
N TRP A 544 4.01 -5.18 20.63
CA TRP A 544 5.35 -4.55 20.73
C TRP A 544 6.07 -4.60 19.36
N PRO A 545 6.85 -3.57 18.96
CA PRO A 545 7.18 -2.35 19.70
C PRO A 545 6.13 -1.22 19.63
N TRP A 546 5.08 -1.36 18.81
CA TRP A 546 4.08 -0.33 18.51
C TRP A 546 3.06 -0.05 19.64
N PHE A 547 3.25 -0.66 20.82
CA PHE A 547 2.35 -0.48 21.95
C PHE A 547 2.33 0.97 22.44
N GLY A 548 1.14 1.59 22.44
CA GLY A 548 0.93 2.96 22.91
C GLY A 548 1.60 4.06 22.08
N GLN A 549 2.11 3.76 20.88
CA GLN A 549 2.71 4.76 20.00
C GLN A 549 1.63 5.53 19.21
N PRO A 550 1.77 6.85 19.02
CA PRO A 550 0.90 7.62 18.12
C PRO A 550 1.13 7.22 16.66
N HIS A 551 0.06 7.11 15.86
CA HIS A 551 0.14 6.64 14.48
C HIS A 551 0.44 7.74 13.47
N HIS A 552 1.31 7.44 12.51
CA HIS A 552 1.69 8.35 11.43
C HIS A 552 0.74 8.22 10.22
N TYR A 553 -0.46 8.82 10.31
CA TYR A 553 -1.51 8.80 9.28
C TYR A 553 -1.09 9.36 7.90
N PHE A 554 0.05 10.04 7.77
CA PHE A 554 0.37 10.89 6.62
C PHE A 554 0.37 10.20 5.25
N VAL A 555 0.66 8.89 5.20
CA VAL A 555 0.65 8.11 3.96
C VAL A 555 -0.76 8.06 3.35
N ASP A 556 -1.78 7.92 4.20
CA ASP A 556 -3.20 7.93 3.79
C ASP A 556 -3.78 9.36 3.75
N LEU A 557 -3.26 10.31 4.54
CA LEU A 557 -3.60 11.74 4.35
C LEU A 557 -3.18 12.23 2.96
N MET A 558 -2.02 11.78 2.47
CA MET A 558 -1.62 12.06 1.09
C MET A 558 -2.56 11.39 0.09
N LEU A 559 -3.09 10.18 0.34
CA LEU A 559 -4.15 9.59 -0.49
C LEU A 559 -5.41 10.45 -0.54
N ALA A 560 -5.88 10.95 0.61
CA ALA A 560 -7.04 11.84 0.68
C ALA A 560 -6.82 13.12 -0.15
N HIS A 561 -5.64 13.74 -0.09
CA HIS A 561 -5.32 14.89 -0.94
C HIS A 561 -5.16 14.53 -2.42
N VAL A 562 -4.54 13.39 -2.76
CA VAL A 562 -4.41 12.92 -4.15
C VAL A 562 -5.79 12.64 -4.77
N LEU A 563 -6.72 12.07 -4.00
CA LEU A 563 -8.12 11.90 -4.43
C LEU A 563 -8.79 13.26 -4.67
N LEU A 564 -8.60 14.25 -3.79
CA LEU A 564 -9.10 15.62 -4.04
C LEU A 564 -8.52 16.22 -5.33
N ASN A 565 -7.26 15.97 -5.69
CA ASN A 565 -6.70 16.43 -6.98
C ASN A 565 -7.38 15.80 -8.23
N ALA A 566 -8.07 14.66 -8.08
CA ALA A 566 -8.84 14.00 -9.14
C ALA A 566 -10.35 14.32 -9.10
N ILE A 567 -10.88 14.76 -7.95
CA ILE A 567 -12.28 15.14 -7.71
C ILE A 567 -12.52 16.66 -7.92
N CYS A 568 -11.47 17.47 -7.71
CA CYS A 568 -11.50 18.92 -7.79
C CYS A 568 -10.87 19.42 -9.09
N PRO A 569 -11.52 20.35 -9.82
CA PRO A 569 -10.80 21.21 -10.74
C PRO A 569 -9.90 22.15 -9.91
N VAL A 570 -8.59 21.99 -10.09
CA VAL A 570 -7.51 22.80 -9.50
C VAL A 570 -6.83 23.59 -10.60
#